data_AF-A0A9P5YGW6-F1
#
_entry.id   AF-A0A9P5YGW6-F1
#
_cell.length_a   1.000
_cell.length_b   1.000
_cell.length_c   1.000
_cell.angle_alpha   90.00
_cell.angle_beta   90.00
_cell.angle_gamma   90.00
#
_symmetry.space_group_name_H-M   'P 1'
#
loop_
_entity.id
_entity.type
_entity.pdbx_description
1 polymer ?
#
loop_
_entity_poly.entity_id
_entity_poly.type
_entity_poly.pdbx_seq_one_letter_code
_entity_poly.pdbx_strand_id
1 'polypeptide(L)'
;MIFVTRSLAPRRLLSSPRAQWRPYSKGGPNMPKSAHAQWYADVVPAMIPIFLLGSAVYLGLQLTQVKLSHEKHMEEAMARVKVLEAEVELLHEKRMKMSQGQESLPQTSSDSLNDKQSRRWWW
;
A
#
# COMPACT_ATOMS: atom_id res chain seq x y z
N MET A 1 -64.20 -34.08 64.14
CA MET A 1 -63.18 -35.15 64.00
C MET A 1 -62.54 -35.01 62.63
N ILE A 2 -61.24 -34.81 62.62
CA ILE A 2 -60.34 -34.60 61.48
C ILE A 2 -60.05 -35.95 60.84
N PHE A 3 -60.02 -36.07 59.51
CA PHE A 3 -58.98 -36.84 58.81
C PHE A 3 -58.68 -36.24 57.44
N VAL A 4 -57.54 -35.55 57.42
CA VAL A 4 -56.79 -35.12 56.24
C VAL A 4 -55.98 -36.32 55.77
N THR A 5 -56.11 -36.74 54.50
CA THR A 5 -55.15 -37.66 53.87
C THR A 5 -54.47 -37.00 52.68
N ARG A 6 -53.16 -37.19 52.70
CA ARG A 6 -52.12 -36.44 52.02
C ARG A 6 -52.00 -36.80 50.54
N SER A 7 -51.75 -35.77 49.75
CA SER A 7 -51.21 -35.79 48.38
C SER A 7 -49.98 -36.67 48.22
N LEU A 8 -49.92 -37.42 47.12
CA LEU A 8 -48.70 -37.99 46.55
C LEU A 8 -48.59 -37.53 45.09
N ALA A 9 -47.87 -36.44 44.87
CA ALA A 9 -47.45 -36.01 43.54
C ALA A 9 -46.29 -36.91 43.06
N PRO A 10 -46.34 -37.45 41.83
CA PRO A 10 -45.21 -38.16 41.25
C PRO A 10 -44.11 -37.16 40.86
N ARG A 11 -42.91 -37.38 41.42
CA ARG A 11 -41.64 -36.74 41.01
C ARG A 11 -41.42 -36.99 39.50
N ARG A 12 -41.68 -35.97 38.68
CA ARG A 12 -41.19 -35.94 37.29
C ARG A 12 -39.69 -35.66 37.34
N LEU A 13 -38.92 -36.70 37.02
CA LEU A 13 -37.48 -36.58 36.77
C LEU A 13 -37.28 -35.54 35.67
N LEU A 14 -36.42 -34.56 35.94
CA LEU A 14 -35.99 -33.58 34.96
C LEU A 14 -35.28 -34.33 33.83
N SER A 15 -35.99 -34.53 32.72
CA SER A 15 -35.41 -34.89 31.43
C SER A 15 -34.56 -33.71 30.96
N SER A 16 -33.28 -33.74 31.30
CA SER A 16 -32.27 -32.85 30.72
C SER A 16 -32.33 -32.98 29.19
N PRO A 17 -32.62 -31.91 28.43
CA PRO A 17 -32.50 -31.97 26.99
C PRO A 17 -31.01 -32.11 26.69
N ARG A 18 -30.57 -33.34 26.37
CA ARG A 18 -29.29 -33.54 25.70
C ARG A 18 -29.27 -32.58 24.52
N ALA A 19 -28.35 -31.62 24.55
CA ALA A 19 -28.00 -30.82 23.39
C ALA A 19 -27.69 -31.81 22.27
N GLN A 20 -28.65 -31.99 21.36
CA GLN A 20 -28.44 -32.74 20.14
C GLN A 20 -27.60 -31.83 19.26
N TRP A 21 -26.30 -32.08 19.25
CA TRP A 21 -25.41 -31.57 18.22
C TRP A 21 -25.93 -32.15 16.92
N ARG A 22 -26.73 -31.36 16.19
CA ARG A 22 -27.17 -31.74 14.85
C ARG A 22 -25.88 -31.85 14.02
N PRO A 23 -25.47 -33.06 13.59
CA PRO A 23 -24.35 -33.16 12.69
C PRO A 23 -24.73 -32.38 11.43
N TYR A 24 -23.85 -31.49 11.02
CA TYR A 24 -23.92 -30.76 9.77
C TYR A 24 -24.24 -31.76 8.65
N SER A 25 -25.50 -31.83 8.21
CA SER A 25 -25.87 -32.63 7.07
C SER A 25 -25.19 -31.96 5.88
N LYS A 26 -24.10 -32.55 5.38
CA LYS A 26 -23.62 -32.26 4.03
C LYS A 26 -24.82 -32.44 3.11
N GLY A 27 -25.36 -31.33 2.63
CA GLY A 27 -26.53 -31.32 1.77
C GLY A 27 -26.26 -32.23 0.59
N GLY A 28 -27.01 -33.32 0.49
CA GLY A 28 -27.06 -34.11 -0.74
C GLY A 28 -27.62 -33.26 -1.88
N PRO A 29 -27.48 -33.70 -3.14
CA PRO A 29 -27.92 -32.94 -4.32
C PRO A 29 -29.42 -32.57 -4.33
N ASN A 30 -30.22 -33.16 -3.42
CA ASN A 30 -31.67 -32.99 -3.35
C ASN A 30 -32.17 -32.31 -2.05
N MET A 31 -31.29 -31.74 -1.21
CA MET A 31 -31.73 -30.95 -0.06
C MET A 31 -32.03 -29.50 -0.49
N PRO A 32 -33.17 -28.91 -0.08
CA PRO A 32 -33.52 -27.55 -0.43
C PRO A 32 -32.50 -26.59 0.21
N LYS A 33 -31.74 -25.90 -0.64
CA LYS A 33 -30.78 -24.87 -0.21
C LYS A 33 -31.57 -23.74 0.45
N SER A 34 -31.02 -23.16 1.52
CA SER A 34 -31.57 -21.93 2.12
C SER A 34 -31.79 -20.87 1.03
N ALA A 35 -32.92 -20.15 1.07
CA ALA A 35 -33.26 -19.12 0.09
C ALA A 35 -32.11 -18.09 -0.08
N HIS A 36 -31.39 -17.78 0.99
CA HIS A 36 -30.21 -16.93 0.93
C HIS A 36 -29.03 -17.57 0.20
N ALA A 37 -28.78 -18.88 0.38
CA ALA A 37 -27.72 -19.58 -0.33
C ALA A 37 -28.00 -19.70 -1.83
N GLN A 38 -29.27 -19.87 -2.21
CA GLN A 38 -29.71 -19.83 -3.61
C GLN A 38 -29.46 -18.42 -4.21
N TRP A 39 -29.80 -17.37 -3.47
CA TRP A 39 -29.56 -15.98 -3.91
C TRP A 39 -28.08 -15.68 -4.18
N TYR A 40 -27.17 -16.07 -3.27
CA TYR A 40 -25.73 -15.89 -3.53
C TYR A 40 -25.23 -16.76 -4.69
N ALA A 41 -25.75 -17.99 -4.84
CA ALA A 41 -25.37 -18.90 -5.91
C ALA A 41 -25.75 -18.36 -7.31
N ASP A 42 -26.86 -17.62 -7.41
CA ASP A 42 -27.33 -17.09 -8.68
C ASP A 42 -26.77 -15.69 -8.96
N VAL A 43 -26.64 -14.84 -7.94
CA VAL A 43 -26.24 -13.42 -8.10
C VAL A 43 -24.73 -13.25 -8.23
N VAL A 44 -23.92 -13.98 -7.45
CA VAL A 44 -22.46 -13.78 -7.45
C VAL A 44 -21.84 -14.14 -8.80
N PRO A 45 -22.16 -15.28 -9.45
CA PRO A 45 -21.63 -15.59 -10.77
C PRO A 45 -22.06 -14.59 -11.85
N ALA A 46 -23.26 -14.03 -11.73
CA ALA A 46 -23.75 -12.98 -12.62
C ALA A 46 -22.98 -11.65 -12.47
N MET A 47 -22.38 -11.39 -11.30
CA MET A 47 -21.60 -10.17 -11.02
C MET A 47 -20.12 -10.26 -11.48
N ILE A 48 -19.56 -11.48 -11.58
CA ILE A 48 -18.17 -11.72 -12.01
C ILE A 48 -17.79 -10.97 -13.30
N PRO A 49 -18.56 -11.03 -14.40
CA PRO A 49 -18.16 -10.37 -15.64
C PRO A 49 -18.09 -8.83 -15.52
N ILE A 50 -18.97 -8.21 -14.72
CA ILE A 50 -18.94 -6.75 -14.50
C ILE A 50 -17.69 -6.36 -13.72
N PHE A 51 -17.32 -7.15 -12.71
CA PHE A 51 -16.10 -6.92 -11.95
C PHE A 51 -14.85 -7.08 -12.81
N LEU A 52 -14.79 -8.11 -13.66
CA LEU A 52 -13.69 -8.32 -14.59
C LEU A 52 -13.56 -7.17 -15.59
N LEU A 53 -14.68 -6.68 -16.12
CA LEU A 53 -14.71 -5.54 -17.03
C LEU A 53 -14.18 -4.27 -16.33
N GLY A 54 -14.65 -4.00 -15.11
CA GLY A 54 -14.19 -2.86 -14.32
C GLY A 54 -12.69 -2.92 -14.00
N SER A 55 -12.19 -4.10 -13.61
CA SER A 55 -10.76 -4.32 -13.36
C SER A 55 -9.91 -4.15 -14.62
N ALA A 56 -10.36 -4.70 -15.76
CA ALA A 56 -9.65 -4.58 -17.03
C ALA A 56 -9.57 -3.11 -17.50
N VAL A 57 -10.67 -2.36 -17.41
CA VAL A 57 -10.70 -0.93 -17.74
C VAL A 57 -9.80 -0.13 -16.79
N TYR A 58 -9.89 -0.37 -15.48
CA TYR A 58 -9.05 0.29 -14.48
C TYR A 58 -7.56 0.06 -14.75
N LEU A 59 -7.16 -1.20 -14.97
CA LEU A 59 -5.78 -1.56 -15.29
C LEU A 59 -5.33 -0.93 -16.61
N GLY A 60 -6.22 -0.86 -17.61
CA GLY A 60 -5.96 -0.17 -18.87
C GLY A 60 -5.68 1.32 -18.68
N LEU A 61 -6.54 2.03 -17.95
CA LEU A 61 -6.32 3.44 -17.63
C LEU A 61 -5.05 3.64 -16.79
N GLN A 62 -4.81 2.79 -15.80
CA GLN A 62 -3.62 2.87 -14.96
C GLN A 62 -2.33 2.70 -15.79
N LEU A 63 -2.31 1.80 -16.78
CA LEU A 63 -1.18 1.64 -17.69
C LEU A 63 -0.93 2.91 -18.52
N THR A 64 -1.99 3.54 -19.02
CA THR A 64 -1.86 4.80 -19.76
C THR A 64 -1.37 5.95 -18.90
N GLN A 65 -1.83 6.01 -17.64
CA GLN A 65 -1.39 7.01 -16.68
C GLN A 65 0.10 6.87 -16.34
N VAL A 66 0.57 5.62 -16.14
CA VAL A 66 1.99 5.33 -15.84
C VAL A 66 2.88 5.66 -17.03
N LYS A 67 2.44 5.42 -18.27
CA LYS A 67 3.18 5.79 -19.48
C LYS A 67 3.33 7.31 -19.61
N LEU A 68 2.24 8.04 -19.43
CA LEU A 68 2.23 9.50 -19.50
C LEU A 68 3.04 10.16 -18.37
N SER A 69 3.00 9.59 -17.16
CA SER A 69 3.80 10.13 -16.06
C SER A 69 5.29 9.91 -16.28
N HIS A 70 5.69 8.77 -16.86
CA HIS A 70 7.09 8.50 -17.11
C HIS A 70 7.69 9.44 -18.16
N GLU A 71 6.98 9.70 -19.26
CA GLU A 71 7.42 10.65 -20.28
C GLU A 71 7.53 12.07 -19.70
N LYS A 72 6.53 12.51 -18.96
CA LYS A 72 6.56 13.82 -18.27
C LYS A 72 7.71 13.93 -17.27
N HIS A 73 7.98 12.89 -16.49
CA HIS A 73 9.07 12.89 -15.53
C HIS A 73 10.45 12.91 -16.20
N MET A 74 10.59 12.26 -17.36
CA MET A 74 11.84 12.33 -18.14
C MET A 74 12.06 13.72 -18.72
N GLU A 75 11.02 14.36 -19.26
CA GLU A 75 11.08 15.74 -19.74
C GLU A 75 11.45 16.71 -18.62
N GLU A 76 10.84 16.57 -17.44
CA GLU A 76 11.12 17.42 -16.29
C GLU A 76 12.55 17.21 -15.76
N ALA A 77 13.05 15.97 -15.74
CA ALA A 77 14.42 15.67 -15.36
C ALA A 77 15.42 16.27 -16.36
N MET A 78 15.19 16.12 -17.67
CA MET A 78 16.04 16.72 -18.70
C MET A 78 16.04 18.25 -18.63
N ALA A 79 14.88 18.87 -18.37
CA ALA A 79 14.80 20.31 -18.19
C ALA A 79 15.63 20.78 -16.99
N ARG A 80 15.58 20.06 -15.86
CA ARG A 80 16.41 20.36 -14.68
C ARG A 80 17.89 20.18 -14.94
N VAL A 81 18.29 19.12 -15.64
CA VAL A 81 19.69 18.90 -16.04
C VAL A 81 20.18 20.06 -16.89
N LYS A 82 19.42 20.49 -17.89
CA LYS A 82 19.79 21.62 -18.76
C LYS A 82 19.97 22.94 -18.00
N VAL A 83 19.13 23.20 -17.01
CA VAL A 83 19.29 24.38 -16.13
C VAL A 83 20.60 24.30 -15.34
N LEU A 84 20.88 23.14 -14.75
CA LEU A 84 22.11 22.92 -13.99
C LEU A 84 23.36 22.97 -14.87
N GLU A 85 23.30 22.45 -16.09
CA GLU A 85 24.38 22.55 -17.08
C GLU A 85 24.69 24.01 -17.41
N ALA A 86 23.67 24.84 -17.62
CA ALA A 86 23.84 26.27 -17.86
C ALA A 86 24.46 27.00 -16.64
N GLU A 87 24.04 26.65 -15.43
CA GLU A 87 24.64 27.20 -14.20
C GLU A 87 26.11 26.81 -14.05
N VAL A 88 26.45 25.55 -14.35
CA VAL A 88 27.83 25.04 -14.32
C VAL A 88 28.69 25.76 -15.36
N GLU A 89 28.17 25.98 -16.56
CA GLU A 89 28.89 26.70 -17.62
C GLU A 89 29.18 28.15 -17.21
N LEU A 90 28.21 28.85 -16.63
CA LEU A 90 28.42 30.20 -16.09
C LEU A 90 29.48 30.24 -14.97
N LEU A 91 29.48 29.25 -14.08
CA LEU A 91 30.49 29.15 -13.03
C LEU A 91 31.89 28.84 -13.58
N HIS A 92 31.98 27.99 -14.60
CA HIS A 92 33.22 27.71 -15.30
C HIS A 92 33.76 28.95 -16.02
N GLU A 93 32.92 29.68 -16.73
CA GLU A 93 33.31 30.94 -17.36
C GLU A 93 33.80 31.97 -16.33
N LYS A 94 33.09 32.09 -15.20
CA LYS A 94 33.49 33.02 -14.13
C LYS A 94 34.85 32.64 -13.55
N ARG A 95 35.11 31.35 -13.35
CA ARG A 95 36.41 30.85 -12.90
C ARG A 95 37.50 31.12 -13.94
N MET A 96 37.25 30.84 -15.22
CA MET A 96 38.18 31.10 -16.32
C MET A 96 38.54 32.60 -16.40
N LYS A 97 37.55 33.49 -16.30
CA LYS A 97 37.74 34.96 -16.29
C LYS A 97 38.55 35.43 -15.07
N MET A 98 38.32 34.85 -13.88
CA MET A 98 39.11 35.15 -12.69
C MET A 98 40.55 34.63 -12.79
N SER A 99 40.76 33.45 -13.36
CA SER A 99 42.11 32.88 -13.55
C SER A 99 42.92 33.61 -14.62
N GLN A 100 42.29 34.09 -15.71
CA GLN A 100 42.96 34.90 -16.73
C GLN A 100 43.24 36.34 -16.26
N GLY A 101 42.47 36.88 -15.30
CA GLY A 101 42.75 38.16 -14.66
C GLY A 101 43.87 38.13 -13.62
N GLN A 102 44.48 36.97 -13.36
CA GLN A 102 45.48 36.76 -12.31
C GLN A 102 46.86 36.37 -12.88
N GLU A 103 47.18 36.79 -14.11
CA GLU A 103 48.53 36.77 -14.68
C GLU A 103 49.15 38.18 -14.69
N SER A 104 49.46 38.73 -13.51
CA SER A 104 50.53 39.72 -13.33
C SER A 104 50.99 39.80 -11.86
N LEU A 105 51.82 38.83 -11.44
CA LEU A 105 52.85 38.74 -10.34
C LEU A 105 52.63 39.41 -8.95
N PRO A 106 53.37 39.02 -7.87
CA PRO A 106 54.30 37.90 -7.68
C PRO A 106 53.99 37.00 -6.46
N GLN A 107 54.75 35.90 -6.37
CA GLN A 107 54.84 34.98 -5.23
C GLN A 107 55.05 35.69 -3.89
N THR A 108 54.24 35.36 -2.89
CA THR A 108 54.70 35.30 -1.49
C THR A 108 54.15 34.03 -0.85
N SER A 109 55.06 33.07 -0.71
CA SER A 109 55.01 31.95 0.20
C SER A 109 54.69 32.39 1.62
N SER A 110 53.53 31.99 2.16
CA SER A 110 53.31 31.89 3.61
C SER A 110 52.11 30.99 3.93
N ASP A 111 52.35 30.10 4.89
CA ASP A 111 51.36 29.47 5.79
C ASP A 111 50.73 28.14 5.39
N SER A 112 51.61 27.14 5.35
CA SER A 112 51.35 25.74 5.69
C SER A 112 50.96 25.58 7.17
N LEU A 113 49.71 25.88 7.56
CA LEU A 113 49.17 25.51 8.89
C LEU A 113 47.68 25.08 8.93
N ASN A 114 46.98 24.96 7.80
CA ASN A 114 45.53 24.69 7.81
C ASN A 114 45.12 23.22 7.52
N ASP A 115 46.07 22.30 7.45
CA ASP A 115 45.81 20.93 6.96
C ASP A 115 45.22 19.97 8.02
N LYS A 116 45.06 20.44 9.27
CA LYS A 116 44.47 19.65 10.37
C LYS A 116 42.99 19.90 10.63
N GLN A 117 42.41 20.97 10.08
CA GLN A 117 41.02 21.35 10.40
C GLN A 117 39.99 20.77 9.43
N SER A 118 40.39 20.34 8.22
CA SER A 118 39.46 19.83 7.19
C SER A 118 39.03 18.36 7.37
N ARG A 119 39.65 17.61 8.28
CA ARG A 119 39.40 16.16 8.45
C ARG A 119 38.30 15.82 9.47
N ARG A 120 37.56 16.81 9.99
CA ARG A 120 36.62 16.64 11.13
C ARG A 120 35.13 16.65 10.78
N TRP A 121 34.75 16.53 9.51
CA TRP A 121 33.39 16.89 9.06
C TRP A 121 32.56 15.67 8.61
N TRP A 122 33.06 14.47 8.84
CA TRP A 122 32.46 13.21 8.38
C TRP A 122 32.62 12.14 9.46
N TRP A 123 32.28 12.51 10.69
CA TRP A 123 31.96 11.60 11.79
C TRP A 123 30.93 12.29 12.68
#